data_AF-A0A349PM70-F1
#
_entry.id   AF-A0A349PM70-F1
#
_cell.length_a   1.000
_cell.length_b   1.000
_cell.length_c   1.000
_cell.angle_alpha   90.00
_cell.angle_beta   90.00
_cell.angle_gamma   90.00
#
_symmetry.space_group_name_H-M   'P 1'
#
loop_
_entity.id
_entity.type
_entity.pdbx_description
1 polymer ?
#
loop_
_entity_poly.entity_id
_entity_poly.type
_entity_poly.pdbx_seq_one_letter_code
_entity_poly.pdbx_strand_id
1 'polypeptide(L)'
;MKNIKFINLKTIFLLGLILNLLVSCERDISDEAQFAEMPKTAEIFTDDFVGMGTNFFFPFISDGAKADVFAVDKEVGHESIASIRIDVPDATDSDGNFAGAIFKIDGAGRNLTQYDALTFWAKST
;
A
#
# COMPACT_ATOMS: atom_id res chain seq x y z
N MET A 1 39.11 52.11 36.86
CA MET A 1 38.17 50.97 36.81
C MET A 1 38.24 50.35 35.42
N LYS A 2 38.54 49.05 35.30
CA LYS A 2 38.84 48.39 34.02
C LYS A 2 37.53 47.93 33.37
N ASN A 3 37.21 48.43 32.17
CA ASN A 3 36.00 48.05 31.41
C ASN A 3 36.11 46.59 30.95
N ILE A 4 35.39 45.68 31.60
CA ILE A 4 35.30 44.28 31.18
C ILE A 4 34.31 44.22 30.01
N LYS A 5 34.81 43.86 28.82
CA LYS A 5 34.00 43.77 27.59
C LYS A 5 32.96 42.64 27.72
N PHE A 6 31.68 42.96 27.54
CA PHE A 6 30.53 42.02 27.49
C PHE A 6 30.55 41.00 26.31
N ILE A 7 31.69 40.85 25.62
CA ILE A 7 31.84 40.04 24.40
C ILE A 7 31.90 38.53 24.66
N ASN A 8 31.98 38.08 25.91
CA ASN A 8 32.12 36.66 26.20
C ASN A 8 30.82 35.93 26.57
N LEU A 9 29.76 36.62 27.02
CA LEU A 9 28.57 35.93 27.54
C LEU A 9 27.69 35.32 26.44
N LYS A 10 27.44 36.06 25.35
CA LYS A 10 26.65 35.56 24.21
C LYS A 10 27.35 34.39 23.51
N THR A 11 28.67 34.49 23.34
CA THR A 11 29.49 33.45 22.71
C THR A 11 29.55 32.18 23.56
N ILE A 12 29.70 32.31 24.89
CA ILE A 12 29.65 31.18 25.83
C ILE A 12 28.26 30.52 25.81
N PHE A 13 27.19 31.31 25.77
CA PHE A 13 25.83 30.78 25.71
C PHE A 13 25.58 30.02 24.40
N LEU A 14 26.04 30.56 23.27
CA LEU A 14 25.92 29.92 21.97
C LEU A 14 26.73 28.61 21.89
N LEU A 15 27.95 28.60 22.45
CA LEU A 15 28.79 27.42 22.53
C LEU A 15 28.19 26.34 23.45
N GLY A 16 27.59 26.76 24.58
CA GLY A 16 26.84 25.88 25.46
C GLY A 16 25.63 25.25 24.76
N LEU A 17 24.88 26.02 23.97
CA LEU A 17 23.76 25.51 23.19
C LEU A 17 24.21 24.46 22.16
N ILE A 18 25.33 24.72 21.47
CA ILE A 18 25.93 23.78 20.51
C ILE A 18 26.39 22.49 21.21
N LEU A 19 27.00 22.60 22.40
CA LEU A 19 27.39 21.41 23.17
C LEU A 19 26.17 20.54 23.55
N ASN A 20 25.03 21.14 23.93
CA ASN A 20 23.83 20.36 24.26
C ASN A 20 23.29 19.54 23.06
N LEU A 21 23.50 20.01 21.83
CA LEU A 21 23.14 19.24 20.63
C LEU A 21 24.08 18.06 20.38
N LEU A 22 25.36 18.15 20.80
CA LEU A 22 26.36 17.11 20.63
C LEU A 22 26.35 16.04 21.73
N VAL A 23 25.78 16.33 22.90
CA VAL A 23 25.61 15.38 24.02
C VAL A 23 24.17 14.85 24.08
N SER A 24 23.41 14.97 22.98
CA SER A 24 22.10 14.34 22.89
C SER A 24 22.25 12.83 23.02
N CYS A 25 21.44 12.23 23.89
CA CYS A 25 21.45 10.80 24.18
C CYS A 25 21.05 10.05 22.91
N GLU A 26 22.01 9.39 22.26
CA GLU A 26 21.69 8.34 21.29
C GLU A 26 20.87 7.29 22.04
N ARG A 27 19.60 7.19 21.69
CA ARG A 27 18.74 6.12 22.21
C ARG A 27 19.04 4.90 21.39
N ASP A 28 19.60 3.89 22.03
CA ASP A 28 19.62 2.55 21.45
C ASP A 28 18.19 2.10 21.16
N ILE A 29 18.04 1.35 20.07
CA ILE A 29 16.80 0.63 19.80
C ILE A 29 16.63 -0.34 20.97
N SER A 30 15.48 -0.27 21.67
CA SER A 30 15.26 -1.12 22.84
C SER A 30 15.24 -2.59 22.42
N ASP A 31 15.68 -3.48 23.30
CA ASP A 31 15.71 -4.92 23.04
C ASP A 31 14.30 -5.50 22.81
N GLU A 32 13.25 -4.75 23.17
CA GLU A 32 11.84 -5.04 22.92
C GLU A 32 11.33 -4.54 21.55
N ALA A 33 12.18 -3.91 20.73
CA ALA A 33 11.79 -3.46 19.40
C ALA A 33 11.45 -4.67 18.51
N GLN A 34 10.18 -4.77 18.12
CA GLN A 34 9.72 -5.81 17.21
C GLN A 34 9.78 -5.33 15.76
N PHE A 35 10.11 -6.25 14.86
CA PHE A 35 10.02 -5.99 13.43
C PHE A 35 8.56 -5.88 13.00
N ALA A 36 8.29 -4.98 12.05
CA ALA A 36 6.98 -4.93 11.41
C ALA A 36 6.73 -6.23 10.62
N GLU A 37 5.65 -6.94 10.95
CA GLU A 37 5.20 -8.10 10.17
C GLU A 37 4.31 -7.66 9.01
N MET A 38 4.35 -8.39 7.89
CA MET A 38 3.37 -8.23 6.83
C MET A 38 1.99 -8.74 7.29
N PRO A 39 0.87 -8.09 6.88
CA PRO A 39 -0.46 -8.55 7.22
C PRO A 39 -0.72 -9.99 6.75
N LYS A 40 -1.50 -10.73 7.55
CA LYS A 40 -1.88 -12.13 7.26
C LYS A 40 -3.34 -12.28 6.81
N THR A 41 -4.02 -11.17 6.49
CA THR A 41 -5.43 -11.16 6.06
C THR A 41 -5.64 -12.01 4.81
N ALA A 42 -6.55 -12.98 4.87
CA ALA A 42 -6.79 -13.95 3.80
C ALA A 42 -7.60 -13.34 2.65
N GLU A 43 -8.61 -12.54 3.01
CA GLU A 43 -9.66 -12.09 2.12
C GLU A 43 -9.10 -11.16 1.04
N ILE A 44 -9.42 -11.42 -0.22
CA ILE A 44 -9.08 -10.54 -1.35
C ILE A 44 -10.26 -9.64 -1.68
N PHE A 45 -11.45 -10.22 -1.76
CA PHE A 45 -12.70 -9.54 -2.06
C PHE A 45 -13.82 -10.15 -1.22
N THR A 46 -14.61 -9.31 -0.57
CA THR A 46 -15.84 -9.72 0.13
C THR A 46 -17.02 -8.99 -0.48
N ASP A 47 -17.35 -7.81 0.05
CA ASP A 47 -18.28 -6.84 -0.55
C ASP A 47 -17.52 -5.71 -1.28
N ASP A 48 -16.20 -5.63 -1.04
CA ASP A 48 -15.24 -4.76 -1.70
C ASP A 48 -13.83 -5.38 -1.62
N PHE A 49 -12.85 -4.79 -2.29
CA PHE A 49 -11.45 -5.19 -2.19
C PHE A 49 -10.90 -4.93 -0.78
N VAL A 50 -10.32 -5.97 -0.20
CA VAL A 50 -9.68 -5.88 1.10
C VAL A 50 -8.23 -5.52 0.88
N GLY A 51 -7.72 -4.47 1.52
CA GLY A 51 -6.28 -4.19 1.64
C GLY A 51 -5.48 -4.14 0.32
N MET A 52 -6.09 -3.66 -0.78
CA MET A 52 -5.41 -3.52 -2.08
C MET A 52 -4.80 -2.13 -2.29
N GLY A 53 -5.28 -1.10 -1.57
CA GLY A 53 -4.87 0.30 -1.72
C GLY A 53 -5.66 1.04 -2.79
N THR A 54 -5.10 2.12 -3.36
CA THR A 54 -5.85 3.02 -4.26
C THR A 54 -5.55 2.79 -5.74
N ASN A 55 -4.37 2.26 -6.07
CA ASN A 55 -3.97 1.98 -7.44
C ASN A 55 -3.58 0.51 -7.59
N PHE A 56 -4.58 -0.36 -7.75
CA PHE A 56 -4.39 -1.80 -7.71
C PHE A 56 -4.79 -2.54 -8.98
N PHE A 57 -5.46 -1.91 -9.94
CA PHE A 57 -5.87 -2.56 -11.20
C PHE A 57 -4.95 -2.15 -12.35
N PHE A 58 -4.31 -3.13 -12.99
CA PHE A 58 -3.38 -2.89 -14.10
C PHE A 58 -3.73 -3.80 -15.29
N PRO A 59 -4.45 -3.29 -16.29
CA PRO A 59 -4.80 -4.04 -17.50
C PRO A 59 -3.59 -4.24 -18.43
N PHE A 60 -3.57 -5.34 -19.17
CA PHE A 60 -2.52 -5.70 -20.13
C PHE A 60 -2.66 -4.95 -21.46
N ILE A 61 -2.75 -3.62 -21.40
CA ILE A 61 -2.98 -2.76 -22.58
C ILE A 61 -1.91 -2.97 -23.66
N SER A 62 -0.66 -3.14 -23.24
CA SER A 62 0.46 -3.38 -24.15
C SER A 62 0.31 -4.68 -24.96
N ASP A 63 -0.47 -5.64 -24.46
CA ASP A 63 -0.73 -6.92 -25.11
C ASP A 63 -2.08 -6.91 -25.88
N GLY A 64 -2.78 -5.77 -25.92
CA GLY A 64 -4.05 -5.60 -26.63
C GLY A 64 -5.31 -5.82 -25.79
N ALA A 65 -5.19 -5.88 -24.46
CA ALA A 65 -6.35 -6.00 -23.59
C ALA A 65 -7.19 -4.72 -23.61
N LYS A 66 -8.52 -4.87 -23.52
CA LYS A 66 -9.42 -3.74 -23.29
C LYS A 66 -9.22 -3.20 -21.87
N ALA A 67 -9.20 -1.87 -21.73
CA ALA A 67 -8.79 -1.21 -20.49
C ALA A 67 -9.86 -1.21 -19.39
N ASP A 68 -11.12 -1.07 -19.79
CA ASP A 68 -12.28 -0.78 -18.96
C ASP A 68 -13.17 -2.00 -18.78
N VAL A 69 -12.55 -3.13 -18.47
CA VAL A 69 -13.22 -4.45 -18.39
C VAL A 69 -13.61 -4.86 -16.97
N PHE A 70 -13.40 -4.01 -15.96
CA PHE A 70 -13.56 -4.40 -14.56
C PHE A 70 -14.49 -3.43 -13.80
N ALA A 71 -15.40 -3.98 -13.00
CA ALA A 71 -16.24 -3.24 -12.08
C ALA A 71 -16.59 -4.06 -10.82
N VAL A 72 -16.98 -3.38 -9.75
CA VAL A 72 -17.66 -4.01 -8.60
C VAL A 72 -19.17 -3.96 -8.87
N ASP A 73 -19.79 -5.12 -9.03
CA ASP A 73 -21.22 -5.29 -9.21
C ASP A 73 -21.90 -5.47 -7.85
N LYS A 74 -23.01 -4.77 -7.61
CA LYS A 74 -23.78 -4.79 -6.36
C LYS A 74 -25.16 -5.44 -6.52
N GLU A 75 -25.46 -6.00 -7.68
CA GLU A 75 -26.73 -6.66 -7.98
C GLU A 75 -26.61 -8.19 -7.85
N VAL A 76 -25.42 -8.73 -8.12
CA VAL A 76 -25.13 -10.17 -8.08
C VAL A 76 -23.94 -10.45 -7.18
N GLY A 77 -24.06 -11.42 -6.28
CA GLY A 77 -23.00 -11.89 -5.38
C GLY A 77 -23.21 -13.34 -4.95
N HIS A 78 -22.12 -14.03 -4.61
CA HIS A 78 -22.17 -15.36 -4.00
C HIS A 78 -21.81 -15.23 -2.53
N GLU A 79 -22.76 -15.49 -1.63
CA GLU A 79 -22.61 -15.30 -0.18
C GLU A 79 -22.09 -13.89 0.21
N SER A 80 -22.37 -12.91 -0.64
CA SER A 80 -21.91 -11.52 -0.57
C SER A 80 -22.97 -10.62 -1.22
N ILE A 81 -22.96 -9.32 -0.89
CA ILE A 81 -23.83 -8.33 -1.55
C ILE A 81 -23.19 -7.72 -2.82
N ALA A 82 -21.98 -8.15 -3.17
CA ALA A 82 -21.28 -7.70 -4.36
C ALA A 82 -20.47 -8.83 -5.03
N SER A 83 -20.03 -8.58 -6.27
CA SER A 83 -19.07 -9.42 -6.97
C SER A 83 -18.12 -8.58 -7.82
N ILE A 84 -16.98 -9.17 -8.18
CA ILE A 84 -16.14 -8.65 -9.25
C ILE A 84 -16.78 -9.04 -10.57
N ARG A 85 -17.15 -8.05 -11.38
CA ARG A 85 -17.61 -8.26 -12.76
C ARG A 85 -16.49 -7.96 -13.73
N ILE A 86 -16.31 -8.88 -14.67
CA ILE A 86 -15.37 -8.74 -15.78
C ILE A 86 -16.16 -8.70 -17.08
N ASP A 87 -16.12 -7.55 -17.76
CA ASP A 87 -16.79 -7.31 -19.02
C ASP A 87 -15.87 -7.78 -20.16
N VAL A 88 -16.05 -9.03 -20.60
CA VAL A 88 -15.22 -9.64 -21.66
C VAL A 88 -15.65 -9.13 -23.03
N PRO A 89 -14.77 -8.49 -23.82
CA PRO A 89 -15.13 -7.93 -25.12
C PRO A 89 -15.28 -9.01 -26.20
N ASP A 90 -15.96 -8.64 -27.28
CA ASP A 90 -16.02 -9.44 -28.50
C ASP A 90 -14.64 -9.52 -29.17
N ALA A 91 -14.40 -10.61 -29.91
CA ALA A 91 -13.13 -10.81 -30.61
C ALA A 91 -12.83 -9.73 -31.69
N THR A 92 -13.83 -8.96 -32.10
CA THR A 92 -13.75 -7.89 -33.11
C THR A 92 -13.80 -6.49 -32.51
N ASP A 93 -13.80 -6.35 -31.19
CA ASP A 93 -13.81 -5.04 -30.51
C ASP A 93 -12.51 -4.27 -30.84
N SER A 94 -12.66 -3.02 -31.28
CA SER A 94 -11.52 -2.18 -31.68
C SER A 94 -10.68 -1.69 -30.50
N ASP A 95 -11.26 -1.67 -29.30
CA ASP A 95 -10.62 -1.15 -28.08
C ASP A 95 -9.86 -2.26 -27.31
N GLY A 96 -9.92 -3.49 -27.81
CA GLY A 96 -9.22 -4.66 -27.27
C GLY A 96 -10.10 -5.91 -27.35
N ASN A 97 -9.55 -7.01 -27.81
CA ASN A 97 -10.32 -8.23 -28.12
C ASN A 97 -10.30 -9.29 -27.00
N PHE A 98 -9.76 -8.95 -25.83
CA PHE A 98 -9.83 -9.76 -24.61
C PHE A 98 -9.80 -8.90 -23.35
N ALA A 99 -10.21 -9.48 -22.23
CA ALA A 99 -10.04 -8.92 -20.90
C ALA A 99 -8.83 -9.57 -20.20
N GLY A 100 -7.90 -8.78 -19.70
CA GLY A 100 -6.72 -9.27 -18.99
C GLY A 100 -6.06 -8.19 -18.15
N ALA A 101 -5.79 -8.49 -16.88
CA ALA A 101 -5.22 -7.56 -15.92
C ALA A 101 -4.60 -8.29 -14.71
N ILE A 102 -3.86 -7.54 -13.89
CA ILE A 102 -3.52 -7.94 -12.52
C ILE A 102 -4.20 -7.04 -11.50
N PHE A 103 -4.55 -7.64 -10.35
CA PHE A 103 -4.77 -6.92 -9.11
C PHE A 103 -3.48 -6.92 -8.30
N LYS A 104 -2.84 -5.77 -8.18
CA LYS A 104 -1.57 -5.60 -7.47
C LYS A 104 -1.82 -4.85 -6.17
N ILE A 105 -1.37 -5.42 -5.05
CA ILE A 105 -1.36 -4.69 -3.78
C ILE A 105 -0.47 -3.44 -3.92
N ASP A 106 -1.05 -2.28 -3.70
CA ASP A 106 -0.37 -0.99 -3.65
C ASP A 106 0.30 -0.82 -2.27
N GLY A 107 1.36 -1.60 -2.03
CA GLY A 107 2.05 -1.65 -0.75
C GLY A 107 3.00 -2.83 -0.59
N ALA A 108 3.40 -3.12 0.66
CA ALA A 108 4.40 -4.14 1.01
C ALA A 108 3.93 -5.61 0.79
N GLY A 109 2.65 -5.83 0.45
CA GLY A 109 2.08 -7.17 0.26
C GLY A 109 1.60 -7.81 1.56
N ARG A 110 1.47 -9.14 1.54
CA ARG A 110 0.93 -9.95 2.65
C ARG A 110 1.79 -11.18 2.89
N ASN A 111 1.82 -11.64 4.14
CA ASN A 111 2.35 -12.94 4.47
C ASN A 111 1.22 -13.98 4.45
N LEU A 112 1.08 -14.67 3.32
CA LEU A 112 0.05 -15.71 3.13
C LEU A 112 0.58 -17.14 3.35
N THR A 113 1.74 -17.32 3.98
CA THR A 113 2.38 -18.65 4.12
C THR A 113 1.56 -19.65 4.92
N GLN A 114 0.57 -19.20 5.69
CA GLN A 114 -0.36 -20.06 6.44
C GLN A 114 -1.53 -20.58 5.60
N TYR A 115 -1.66 -20.15 4.34
CA TYR A 115 -2.72 -20.56 3.41
C TYR A 115 -2.13 -21.41 2.29
N ASP A 116 -2.90 -22.38 1.82
CA ASP A 116 -2.50 -23.33 0.78
C ASP A 116 -3.30 -23.19 -0.52
N ALA A 117 -4.39 -22.43 -0.51
CA ALA A 117 -5.27 -22.27 -1.66
C ALA A 117 -5.82 -20.84 -1.78
N LEU A 118 -6.05 -20.44 -3.03
CA LEU A 118 -6.93 -19.33 -3.40
C LEU A 118 -8.24 -19.92 -3.91
N THR A 119 -9.34 -19.62 -3.24
CA THR A 119 -10.68 -20.07 -3.62
C THR A 119 -11.54 -18.89 -4.07
N PHE A 120 -12.36 -19.12 -5.10
CA PHE A 120 -13.32 -18.14 -5.60
C PHE A 120 -14.44 -18.86 -6.35
N TRP A 121 -15.58 -18.18 -6.49
CA TRP A 121 -16.70 -18.60 -7.31
C TRP A 121 -16.80 -17.71 -8.54
N ALA A 122 -17.14 -18.31 -9.67
CA ALA A 122 -17.31 -17.58 -10.92
C ALA A 122 -18.60 -18.02 -11.60
N LYS A 123 -19.24 -17.06 -12.27
CA LYS A 123 -20.47 -17.27 -13.06
C LYS A 123 -20.38 -16.40 -14.31
N SER A 124 -20.79 -16.95 -15.45
CA SER A 124 -21.09 -16.16 -16.66
C SER A 124 -22.59 -15.85 -16.73
N THR A 125 -22.95 -14.79 -17.44
CA THR A 125 -24.34 -14.40 -17.70
C THR A 125 -24.61 -14.45 -19.20
#